data_AF-J2Q0S8-F1
#
_entry.id   AF-J2Q0S8-F1
#
_cell.length_a   1.000
_cell.length_b   1.000
_cell.length_c   1.000
_cell.angle_alpha   90.00
_cell.angle_beta   90.00
_cell.angle_gamma   90.00
#
_symmetry.space_group_name_H-M   'P 1'
#
loop_
_entity.id
_entity.type
_entity.pdbx_description
1 polymer ?
#
loop_
_entity_poly.entity_id
_entity_poly.type
_entity_poly.pdbx_seq_one_letter_code
_entity_poly.pdbx_strand_id
1 'polypeptide(L)'
;MVSPNAADLETLETLSDGKARNALALRLAESKTPRLAEVLIRMIGRPDLRNDRGTLVHALGHYDCSDHLNFLVDLVIDGGWEVAHEAFQIIDLIETVEGDDAERALASTTMALSKVDIEDWRRELFEDILDMFE
;
A
#
# COMPACT_ATOMS: atom_id res chain seq x y z
N MET A 1 -11.48 27.10 -3.09
CA MET A 1 -10.91 25.79 -2.72
C MET A 1 -11.12 25.62 -1.23
N VAL A 2 -11.95 24.67 -0.82
CA VAL A 2 -12.08 24.29 0.59
C VAL A 2 -10.89 23.39 0.87
N SER A 3 -9.94 23.83 1.70
CA SER A 3 -8.89 22.94 2.18
C SER A 3 -9.56 21.75 2.86
N PRO A 4 -9.23 20.49 2.50
CA PRO A 4 -9.73 19.34 3.23
C PRO A 4 -9.36 19.53 4.69
N ASN A 5 -10.38 19.70 5.53
CA ASN A 5 -10.20 20.01 6.94
C ASN A 5 -10.10 18.70 7.73
N ALA A 6 -9.67 18.77 8.98
CA ALA A 6 -9.53 17.59 9.85
C ALA A 6 -10.80 16.72 9.94
N ALA A 7 -11.98 17.29 9.68
CA ALA A 7 -13.25 16.56 9.70
C ALA A 7 -13.39 15.57 8.53
N ASP A 8 -12.82 15.85 7.36
CA ASP A 8 -12.83 14.90 6.23
C ASP A 8 -11.99 13.66 6.54
N LEU A 9 -10.84 13.82 7.22
CA LEU A 9 -9.99 12.71 7.65
C LEU A 9 -10.67 11.87 8.74
N GLU A 10 -11.28 12.53 9.74
CA GLU A 10 -12.05 11.85 10.79
C GLU A 10 -13.26 11.09 10.20
N THR A 11 -13.93 11.70 9.22
CA THR A 11 -15.03 11.05 8.49
C THR A 11 -14.52 9.82 7.75
N LEU A 12 -13.37 9.90 7.06
CA LEU A 12 -12.78 8.77 6.36
C LEU A 12 -12.53 7.58 7.29
N GLU A 13 -11.99 7.81 8.49
CA GLU A 13 -11.67 6.74 9.45
C GLU A 13 -12.92 6.06 10.03
N THR A 14 -14.07 6.74 10.04
CA THR A 14 -15.31 6.27 10.68
C THR A 14 -16.40 5.79 9.70
N LEU A 15 -16.23 5.99 8.40
CA LEU A 15 -17.19 5.54 7.38
C LEU A 15 -17.30 4.00 7.34
N SER A 16 -18.51 3.50 7.61
CA SER A 16 -18.85 2.08 7.52
C SER A 16 -19.20 1.63 6.10
N ASP A 17 -19.70 2.52 5.24
CA ASP A 17 -19.97 2.22 3.84
C ASP A 17 -18.68 2.24 3.02
N GLY A 18 -18.26 1.07 2.52
CA GLY A 18 -17.02 0.91 1.76
C GLY A 18 -16.98 1.77 0.50
N LYS A 19 -18.11 1.93 -0.20
CA LYS A 19 -18.17 2.77 -1.40
C LYS A 19 -17.93 4.24 -1.07
N ALA A 20 -18.61 4.77 -0.06
CA ALA A 20 -18.41 6.15 0.40
C ALA A 20 -16.98 6.37 0.92
N ARG A 21 -16.42 5.42 1.67
CA ARG A 21 -15.05 5.48 2.17
C ARG A 21 -14.03 5.53 1.03
N ASN A 22 -14.16 4.65 0.05
CA ASN A 22 -13.26 4.57 -1.10
C ASN A 22 -13.35 5.85 -1.96
N ALA A 23 -14.56 6.35 -2.23
CA ALA A 23 -14.74 7.61 -2.94
C ALA A 23 -14.13 8.82 -2.20
N LEU A 24 -14.25 8.84 -0.87
CA LEU A 24 -13.64 9.89 -0.05
C LEU A 24 -12.11 9.80 -0.06
N ALA A 25 -11.54 8.60 0.09
CA ALA A 25 -10.10 8.39 0.05
C ALA A 25 -9.48 8.88 -1.26
N LEU A 26 -10.08 8.51 -2.40
CA LEU A 26 -9.63 8.95 -3.73
C LEU A 26 -9.68 10.46 -3.88
N ARG A 27 -10.82 11.10 -3.54
CA ARG A 27 -10.97 12.55 -3.62
C ARG A 27 -9.91 13.29 -2.80
N LEU A 28 -9.63 12.79 -1.59
CA LEU A 28 -8.62 13.39 -0.70
C LEU A 28 -7.20 13.19 -1.24
N ALA A 29 -6.90 12.03 -1.85
CA ALA A 29 -5.62 11.70 -2.45
C ALA A 29 -5.34 12.52 -3.73
N GLU A 30 -6.33 12.65 -4.61
CA GLU A 30 -6.28 13.52 -5.79
C GLU A 30 -6.02 14.98 -5.41
N SER A 31 -6.58 15.43 -4.29
CA SER A 31 -6.37 16.78 -3.75
C SER A 31 -5.06 16.94 -2.98
N LYS A 32 -4.22 15.90 -2.89
CA LYS A 32 -2.97 15.86 -2.10
C LYS A 32 -3.17 16.35 -0.66
N THR A 33 -4.24 15.89 -0.02
CA THR A 33 -4.63 16.28 1.34
C THR A 33 -3.48 16.02 2.33
N PRO A 34 -3.00 17.04 3.05
CA PRO A 34 -1.96 16.85 4.07
C PRO A 34 -2.38 15.82 5.11
N ARG A 35 -1.43 14.99 5.56
CA ARG A 35 -1.62 13.92 6.57
C ARG A 35 -2.51 12.75 6.15
N LEU A 36 -3.04 12.72 4.93
CA LEU A 36 -3.83 11.59 4.47
C LEU A 36 -3.01 10.29 4.41
N ALA A 37 -1.74 10.34 4.01
CA ALA A 37 -0.87 9.15 3.98
C ALA A 37 -0.81 8.44 5.34
N GLU A 38 -0.61 9.19 6.44
CA GLU A 38 -0.62 8.65 7.81
C GLU A 38 -1.96 7.97 8.15
N VAL A 39 -3.08 8.56 7.72
CA VAL A 39 -4.42 8.01 7.93
C VAL A 39 -4.61 6.72 7.12
N LEU A 40 -4.23 6.73 5.84
CA LEU A 40 -4.34 5.57 4.95
C LEU A 40 -3.51 4.39 5.47
N ILE A 41 -2.27 4.60 5.89
CA ILE A 41 -1.41 3.55 6.46
C ILE A 41 -2.08 2.89 7.67
N ARG A 42 -2.60 3.70 8.62
CA ARG A 42 -3.33 3.16 9.78
C ARG A 42 -4.55 2.37 9.35
N MET A 43 -5.32 2.86 8.37
CA MET A 43 -6.53 2.20 7.89
C MET A 43 -6.25 0.91 7.14
N ILE A 44 -5.22 0.86 6.29
CA ILE A 44 -4.81 -0.35 5.56
C ILE A 44 -4.41 -1.47 6.53
N GLY A 45 -3.81 -1.12 7.68
CA GLY A 45 -3.47 -2.06 8.74
C GLY A 45 -4.66 -2.60 9.56
N ARG A 46 -5.87 -2.06 9.37
CA ARG A 46 -7.05 -2.47 10.15
C ARG A 46 -7.56 -3.86 9.74
N PRO A 47 -7.74 -4.80 10.68
CA PRO A 47 -8.24 -6.15 10.37
C PRO A 47 -9.65 -6.16 9.75
N ASP A 48 -10.52 -5.22 10.14
CA ASP A 48 -11.89 -5.12 9.62
C ASP A 48 -11.96 -4.68 8.16
N LEU A 49 -10.86 -4.13 7.61
CA LEU A 49 -10.75 -3.69 6.23
C LEU A 49 -9.95 -4.65 5.33
N ARG A 50 -9.53 -5.83 5.83
CA ARG A 50 -8.62 -6.74 5.12
C ARG A 50 -9.04 -7.06 3.67
N ASN A 51 -10.35 -7.16 3.41
CA ASN A 51 -10.91 -7.48 2.10
C ASN A 51 -11.45 -6.26 1.32
N ASP A 52 -11.29 -5.04 1.84
CA ASP A 52 -11.84 -3.80 1.26
C ASP A 52 -10.86 -2.62 1.43
N ARG A 53 -9.57 -2.92 1.25
CA ARG A 53 -8.45 -1.97 1.39
C ARG A 53 -7.67 -1.70 0.11
N GLY A 54 -7.98 -2.37 -1.01
CA GLY A 54 -7.29 -2.17 -2.30
C GLY A 54 -7.30 -0.70 -2.75
N THR A 55 -8.48 -0.07 -2.74
CA THR A 55 -8.61 1.35 -3.06
C THR A 55 -7.88 2.28 -2.07
N LEU A 56 -7.72 1.87 -0.80
CA LEU A 56 -6.94 2.66 0.17
C LEU A 56 -5.44 2.60 -0.14
N VAL A 57 -4.95 1.44 -0.59
CA VAL A 57 -3.58 1.28 -1.09
C VAL A 57 -3.41 2.11 -2.37
N HIS A 58 -4.32 2.02 -3.33
CA HIS A 58 -4.29 2.87 -4.53
C HIS A 58 -4.18 4.37 -4.19
N ALA A 59 -5.01 4.84 -3.26
CA ALA A 59 -4.98 6.22 -2.80
C ALA A 59 -3.65 6.61 -2.12
N LEU A 60 -2.98 5.65 -1.46
CA LEU A 60 -1.66 5.86 -0.84
C LEU A 60 -0.59 6.15 -1.89
N GLY A 61 -0.68 5.56 -3.09
CA GLY A 61 0.23 5.81 -4.22
C GLY A 61 0.25 7.26 -4.74
N HIS A 62 -0.64 8.12 -4.25
CA HIS A 62 -0.55 9.56 -4.50
C HIS A 62 0.52 10.26 -3.63
N TYR A 63 1.18 9.57 -2.70
CA TYR A 63 2.15 10.16 -1.77
C TYR A 63 3.51 9.48 -1.91
N ASP A 64 4.55 10.19 -1.47
CA ASP A 64 5.87 9.59 -1.31
C ASP A 64 5.81 8.53 -0.20
N CYS A 65 6.16 7.30 -0.58
CA CYS A 65 6.12 6.13 0.29
C CYS A 65 7.51 5.48 0.46
N SER A 66 8.58 6.22 0.17
CA SER A 66 9.96 5.73 0.25
C SER A 66 10.29 5.17 1.64
N ASP A 67 9.80 5.82 2.71
CA ASP A 67 9.96 5.37 4.11
C ASP A 67 9.05 4.19 4.51
N HIS A 68 8.30 3.62 3.57
CA HIS A 68 7.30 2.59 3.81
C HIS A 68 7.48 1.32 2.96
N LEU A 69 8.65 1.13 2.35
CA LEU A 69 8.99 -0.04 1.55
C LEU A 69 8.57 -1.36 2.21
N ASN A 70 9.01 -1.61 3.44
CA ASN A 70 8.72 -2.87 4.12
C ASN A 70 7.22 -3.10 4.37
N PHE A 71 6.48 -2.03 4.64
CA PHE A 71 5.02 -2.12 4.76
C PHE A 71 4.37 -2.49 3.42
N LEU A 72 4.84 -1.92 2.31
CA LEU A 72 4.33 -2.24 0.98
C LEU A 72 4.68 -3.69 0.58
N VAL A 73 5.90 -4.15 0.86
CA VAL A 73 6.31 -5.54 0.62
C VAL A 73 5.45 -6.51 1.41
N ASP A 74 5.15 -6.22 2.68
CA ASP A 74 4.23 -7.02 3.49
C ASP A 74 2.82 -7.08 2.83
N LEU A 75 2.36 -6.01 2.19
CA LEU A 75 1.09 -6.01 1.44
C LEU A 75 1.15 -6.85 0.15
N VAL A 76 2.28 -6.88 -0.56
CA VAL A 76 2.46 -7.76 -1.73
C VAL A 76 2.45 -9.22 -1.29
N ILE A 77 3.10 -9.54 -0.16
CA ILE A 77 3.20 -10.92 0.34
C ILE A 77 1.86 -11.45 0.86
N ASP A 78 1.14 -10.67 1.66
CA ASP A 78 -0.05 -11.14 2.40
C ASP A 78 -1.39 -10.63 1.82
N GLY A 79 -1.36 -9.69 0.89
CA GLY A 79 -2.53 -9.10 0.26
C GLY A 79 -3.20 -10.02 -0.76
N GLY A 80 -4.52 -9.84 -0.95
CA GLY A 80 -5.20 -10.41 -2.12
C GLY A 80 -4.69 -9.75 -3.41
N TRP A 81 -5.10 -10.29 -4.56
CA TRP A 81 -4.63 -9.85 -5.89
C TRP A 81 -4.58 -8.33 -6.05
N GLU A 82 -5.69 -7.63 -5.78
CA GLU A 82 -5.78 -6.16 -5.91
C GLU A 82 -4.80 -5.44 -4.98
N VAL A 83 -4.78 -5.79 -3.68
CA VAL A 83 -3.91 -5.15 -2.69
C VAL A 83 -2.44 -5.32 -3.05
N ALA A 84 -2.05 -6.50 -3.52
CA ALA A 84 -0.68 -6.79 -3.88
C ALA A 84 -0.24 -6.00 -5.13
N HIS A 85 -1.09 -5.91 -6.16
CA HIS A 85 -0.76 -5.15 -7.37
C HIS A 85 -0.69 -3.65 -7.09
N GLU A 86 -1.63 -3.10 -6.30
CA GLU A 86 -1.60 -1.70 -5.91
C GLU A 86 -0.36 -1.38 -5.06
N ALA A 87 0.03 -2.28 -4.14
CA ALA A 87 1.25 -2.09 -3.36
C ALA A 87 2.52 -2.16 -4.21
N PHE A 88 2.57 -3.11 -5.16
CA PHE A 88 3.68 -3.21 -6.11
C PHE A 88 3.81 -1.96 -6.98
N GLN A 89 2.70 -1.42 -7.50
CA GLN A 89 2.73 -0.16 -8.26
C GLN A 89 3.32 1.01 -7.45
N ILE A 90 3.13 1.03 -6.13
CA ILE A 90 3.76 2.05 -5.27
C ILE A 90 5.26 1.78 -5.13
N ILE A 91 5.66 0.51 -4.94
CA ILE A 91 7.07 0.10 -4.84
C ILE A 91 7.83 0.48 -6.11
N ASP A 92 7.26 0.22 -7.29
CA ASP A 92 7.85 0.53 -8.60
C ASP A 92 8.10 2.04 -8.83
N LEU A 93 7.45 2.90 -8.05
CA LEU A 93 7.67 4.35 -8.06
C LEU A 93 8.78 4.82 -7.11
N ILE A 94 9.32 3.95 -6.25
CA ILE A 94 10.39 4.29 -5.31
C ILE A 94 11.72 4.30 -6.07
N GLU A 95 12.33 5.48 -6.22
CA GLU A 95 13.55 5.66 -7.01
C GLU A 95 14.81 5.04 -6.38
N THR A 96 14.85 4.90 -5.05
CA THR A 96 16.03 4.42 -4.34
C THR A 96 15.63 3.57 -3.15
N VAL A 97 16.22 2.38 -3.06
CA VAL A 97 15.95 1.40 -2.02
C VAL A 97 17.29 0.95 -1.44
N GLU A 98 17.65 1.44 -0.25
CA GLU A 98 18.96 1.17 0.36
C GLU A 98 18.86 0.92 1.86
N GLY A 99 19.94 0.39 2.45
CA GLY A 99 20.10 0.19 3.88
C GLY A 99 19.24 -0.93 4.46
N ASP A 100 19.00 -0.87 5.77
CA ASP A 100 18.31 -1.91 6.54
C ASP A 100 16.92 -2.24 5.98
N ASP A 101 16.22 -1.25 5.42
CA ASP A 101 14.90 -1.46 4.83
C ASP A 101 14.97 -2.29 3.55
N ALA A 102 15.96 -2.05 2.69
CA ALA A 102 16.22 -2.82 1.48
C ALA A 102 16.61 -4.27 1.80
N GLU A 103 17.51 -4.46 2.76
CA GLU A 103 17.93 -5.79 3.21
C GLU A 103 16.75 -6.62 3.74
N ARG A 104 15.85 -5.98 4.51
CA ARG A 104 14.65 -6.63 5.01
C ARG A 104 13.67 -6.97 3.90
N ALA A 105 13.44 -6.04 2.97
CA ALA A 105 12.55 -6.27 1.83
C ALA A 105 13.04 -7.45 0.97
N LEU A 106 14.32 -7.46 0.62
CA LEU A 106 14.97 -8.55 -0.10
C LEU A 106 14.82 -9.89 0.63
N ALA A 107 15.11 -9.93 1.93
CA ALA A 107 15.00 -11.15 2.74
C ALA A 107 13.55 -11.67 2.83
N SER A 108 12.58 -10.78 3.06
CA SER A 108 11.17 -11.12 3.15
C SER A 108 10.62 -11.65 1.82
N THR A 109 10.93 -10.99 0.70
CA THR A 109 10.49 -11.41 -0.64
C THR A 109 11.13 -12.74 -1.03
N THR A 110 12.43 -12.92 -0.80
CA THR A 110 13.12 -14.21 -1.06
C THR A 110 12.51 -15.35 -0.24
N MET A 111 12.24 -15.12 1.05
CA MET A 111 11.58 -16.09 1.91
C MET A 111 10.17 -16.42 1.39
N ALA A 112 9.40 -15.41 0.99
CA ALA A 112 8.06 -15.60 0.46
C ALA A 112 8.07 -16.41 -0.85
N LEU A 113 9.02 -16.14 -1.76
CA LEU A 113 9.21 -16.84 -3.03
C LEU A 113 9.58 -18.33 -2.88
N SER A 114 10.16 -18.71 -1.74
CA SER A 114 10.55 -20.10 -1.44
C SER A 114 9.38 -21.02 -1.07
N LYS A 115 8.17 -20.47 -0.84
CA LYS A 115 6.98 -21.25 -0.50
C LYS A 115 6.54 -22.14 -1.68
N VAL A 116 6.05 -23.34 -1.38
CA VAL A 116 5.66 -24.35 -2.39
C VAL A 116 4.37 -23.97 -3.14
N ASP A 117 3.43 -23.31 -2.46
CA ASP A 117 2.08 -23.02 -2.98
C ASP A 117 1.86 -21.51 -3.18
N ILE A 118 2.69 -20.88 -4.03
CA ILE A 118 2.55 -19.46 -4.39
C ILE A 118 1.75 -19.38 -5.69
N GLU A 119 0.79 -18.47 -5.75
CA GLU A 119 0.05 -18.17 -6.97
C GLU A 119 0.98 -17.58 -8.05
N ASP A 120 0.81 -17.97 -9.32
CA ASP A 120 1.68 -17.53 -10.42
C ASP A 120 1.79 -16.00 -10.51
N TRP A 121 0.66 -15.29 -10.41
CA TRP A 121 0.65 -13.82 -10.43
C TRP A 121 1.44 -13.19 -9.28
N ARG A 122 1.56 -13.87 -8.14
CA ARG A 122 2.30 -13.35 -6.98
C ARG A 122 3.78 -13.66 -7.11
N ARG A 123 4.12 -14.79 -7.72
CA ARG A 123 5.49 -15.13 -8.08
C ARG A 123 6.09 -14.07 -8.99
N GLU A 124 5.35 -13.66 -10.03
CA GLU A 124 5.76 -12.58 -10.94
C GLU A 124 6.09 -11.28 -10.17
N LEU A 125 5.20 -10.84 -9.28
CA LEU A 125 5.47 -9.64 -8.46
C LEU A 125 6.70 -9.79 -7.55
N PHE A 126 6.96 -10.98 -7.01
CA PHE A 126 8.14 -11.20 -6.18
C PHE A 126 9.42 -11.17 -7.01
N GLU A 127 9.41 -11.78 -8.19
CA GLU A 127 10.55 -11.74 -9.12
C GLU A 127 10.84 -10.30 -9.54
N ASP A 128 9.82 -9.53 -9.92
CA ASP A 128 9.97 -8.10 -10.27
C ASP A 128 10.54 -7.29 -9.09
N ILE A 129 10.09 -7.54 -7.85
CA ILE A 129 10.64 -6.86 -6.66
C ILE A 129 12.10 -7.24 -6.42
N LEU A 130 12.49 -8.50 -6.65
CA LEU A 130 13.87 -8.95 -6.44
C LEU A 130 14.82 -8.31 -7.46
N ASP A 131 14.39 -8.17 -8.71
CA ASP A 131 15.15 -7.52 -9.77
C ASP A 131 15.46 -6.05 -9.46
N MET A 132 14.68 -5.39 -8.59
CA MET A 132 14.96 -4.02 -8.13
C MET A 132 16.18 -3.91 -7.21
N PHE A 133 16.67 -5.02 -6.64
CA PHE A 133 17.82 -5.06 -5.71
C PHE A 133 19.13 -5.55 -6.35
N GLU A 134 19.12 -5.89 -7.64
CA GLU A 134 20.30 -6.33 -8.41
C GLU A 134 21.08 -5.17 -9.04
#